data_AF-A0A6L7UZV9-F1
#
_entry.id   AF-A0A6L7UZV9-F1
#
_cell.length_a   1.000
_cell.length_b   1.000
_cell.length_c   1.000
_cell.angle_alpha   90.00
_cell.angle_beta   90.00
_cell.angle_gamma   90.00
#
_symmetry.space_group_name_H-M   'P 1'
#
loop_
_entity.id
_entity.type
_entity.pdbx_description
1 polymer ?
#
loop_
_entity_poly.entity_id
_entity_poly.type
_entity_poly.pdbx_seq_one_letter_code
_entity_poly.pdbx_strand_id
1 'polypeptide(L)'
;MGKLADAIRDRRKGGQRRLGFGASVEQRQPSMLVGAVGLVDGADFCLATDDELMSQIASSEIALWGVRVDPLTADGVARAKEEGASFVAFTIDGARADALLDEDLDYVVRLTELRLEESDARALASLRPAEVAAPVEFPVSVETILQLRRLALLTAAPIGVRCPSDVSDGDLQALRDSGVAVVALGPEATADELSSLKERIADLPERNTRGDSDTQPLIPTLRAGGEGATDDE
;
A
#
# COMPACT_ATOMS: atom_id res chain seq x y z
N MET A 1 3.35 -1.61 16.38
CA MET A 1 3.61 -0.89 15.11
C MET A 1 4.34 -1.86 14.21
N GLY A 2 3.74 -2.24 13.09
CA GLY A 2 4.25 -3.34 12.29
C GLY A 2 5.20 -2.92 11.16
N LYS A 3 6.04 -3.88 10.77
CA LYS A 3 7.15 -3.70 9.84
C LYS A 3 6.70 -3.39 8.41
N LEU A 4 5.59 -3.98 7.96
CA LEU A 4 5.07 -3.77 6.61
C LEU A 4 4.51 -2.34 6.49
N ALA A 5 3.71 -1.92 7.47
CA ALA A 5 3.14 -0.57 7.48
C ALA A 5 4.24 0.51 7.48
N ASP A 6 5.33 0.27 8.21
CA ASP A 6 6.49 1.15 8.24
C ASP A 6 7.24 1.17 6.90
N ALA A 7 7.51 0.01 6.30
CA ALA A 7 8.15 -0.10 4.99
C ALA A 7 7.35 0.63 3.89
N ILE A 8 6.02 0.45 3.86
CA ILE A 8 5.13 1.16 2.94
C ILE A 8 5.21 2.68 3.17
N ARG A 9 5.19 3.11 4.44
CA ARG A 9 5.25 4.53 4.77
C ARG A 9 6.56 5.16 4.34
N ASP A 10 7.68 4.46 4.50
CA ASP A 10 9.00 4.96 4.15
C ASP A 10 9.17 5.12 2.64
N ARG A 11 8.68 4.17 1.83
CA ARG A 11 8.62 4.30 0.36
C ARG A 11 7.80 5.51 -0.08
N ARG A 12 6.67 5.76 0.58
CA ARG A 12 5.79 6.90 0.27
C ARG A 12 6.39 8.26 0.65
N LYS A 13 7.25 8.31 1.69
CA LYS A 13 7.94 9.55 2.11
C LYS A 13 9.09 9.94 1.19
N GLY A 14 9.65 8.99 0.44
CA GLY A 14 10.83 9.20 -0.43
C GLY A 14 10.70 10.31 -1.48
N GLY A 15 9.51 10.84 -1.72
CA GLY A 15 9.27 12.00 -2.61
C GLY A 15 9.36 13.38 -1.93
N GLN A 16 9.47 13.48 -0.61
CA GLN A 16 9.64 14.78 0.07
C GLN A 16 11.12 15.18 0.08
N ARG A 17 11.51 16.06 -0.84
CA ARG A 17 12.82 16.72 -0.85
C ARG A 17 13.17 17.19 0.56
N ARG A 18 14.29 16.71 1.10
CA ARG A 18 14.87 17.29 2.31
C ARG A 18 15.25 18.74 1.98
N LEU A 19 14.54 19.70 2.57
CA LEU A 19 14.89 21.12 2.52
C LEU A 19 16.22 21.31 3.26
N GLY A 20 17.33 21.10 2.55
CA GLY A 20 18.68 21.23 3.08
C GLY A 20 19.66 21.59 1.96
N PHE A 21 20.51 22.58 2.21
CA PHE A 21 21.55 23.02 1.29
C PHE A 21 22.72 22.05 1.30
N GLY A 22 22.57 20.89 0.66
CA GLY A 22 23.65 19.92 0.49
C GLY A 22 23.43 19.10 -0.79
N ALA A 23 24.48 18.94 -1.58
CA ALA A 23 24.46 18.07 -2.76
C ALA A 23 24.38 16.61 -2.29
N SER A 24 23.15 16.10 -2.15
CA SER A 24 22.89 14.69 -1.97
C SER A 24 22.88 14.02 -3.34
N VAL A 25 23.69 12.98 -3.53
CA VAL A 25 23.47 12.02 -4.62
C VAL A 25 22.18 11.27 -4.28
N GLU A 26 21.07 11.78 -4.81
CA GLU A 26 19.73 11.24 -4.59
C GLU A 26 19.62 9.93 -5.37
N GLN A 27 19.90 8.80 -4.71
CA GLN A 27 19.52 7.49 -5.25
C GLN A 27 17.98 7.47 -5.30
N ARG A 28 17.42 7.48 -6.53
CA ARG A 28 15.98 7.37 -6.76
C ARG A 28 15.50 6.03 -6.22
N GLN A 29 14.83 6.06 -5.07
CA GLN A 29 14.17 4.88 -4.55
C GLN A 29 12.82 4.69 -5.26
N PRO A 30 12.40 3.45 -5.51
CA PRO A 30 11.09 3.18 -6.10
C PRO A 30 9.98 3.75 -5.21
N SER A 31 9.03 4.43 -5.85
CA SER A 31 7.91 5.11 -5.17
C SER A 31 6.84 4.15 -4.63
N MET A 32 6.92 2.87 -4.99
CA MET A 32 6.06 1.77 -4.53
C MET A 32 6.94 0.66 -3.96
N LEU A 33 6.42 -0.08 -2.98
CA LEU A 33 7.06 -1.29 -2.45
C LEU A 33 6.87 -2.44 -3.45
N VAL A 34 7.93 -3.18 -3.78
CA VAL A 34 7.88 -4.24 -4.79
C VAL A 34 8.17 -5.59 -4.15
N GLY A 35 7.22 -6.52 -4.21
CA GLY A 35 7.36 -7.86 -3.65
C GLY A 35 6.96 -8.98 -4.59
N ALA A 36 6.92 -10.19 -4.05
CA ALA A 36 6.52 -11.38 -4.79
C ALA A 36 5.61 -12.28 -3.95
N VAL A 37 4.69 -12.97 -4.62
CA VAL A 37 4.03 -14.15 -4.06
C VAL A 37 5.02 -15.30 -4.22
N GLY A 38 5.42 -15.96 -3.15
CA GLY A 38 6.52 -16.94 -3.13
C GLY A 38 7.88 -16.33 -2.80
N LEU A 39 8.93 -17.15 -2.89
CA LEU A 39 10.31 -16.79 -2.58
C LEU A 39 11.02 -16.30 -3.85
N VAL A 40 11.39 -15.01 -3.88
CA VAL A 40 12.17 -14.42 -4.98
C VAL A 40 13.24 -13.52 -4.40
N ASP A 41 14.50 -13.77 -4.77
CA ASP A 41 15.64 -13.00 -4.30
C ASP A 41 15.55 -11.53 -4.74
N GLY A 42 15.89 -10.61 -3.82
CA GLY A 42 15.86 -9.17 -4.09
C GLY A 42 14.48 -8.51 -3.94
N ALA A 43 13.45 -9.26 -3.53
CA ALA A 43 12.15 -8.71 -3.17
C ALA A 43 12.23 -7.80 -1.96
N ASP A 44 11.46 -6.70 -1.97
CA ASP A 44 11.28 -5.90 -0.76
C ASP A 44 10.42 -6.64 0.27
N PHE A 45 9.52 -7.51 -0.20
CA PHE A 45 8.79 -8.46 0.65
C PHE A 45 8.35 -9.72 -0.11
N CYS A 46 8.08 -10.79 0.63
CA CYS A 46 7.52 -12.04 0.10
C CYS A 46 6.21 -12.44 0.80
N LEU A 47 5.31 -13.12 0.08
CA LEU A 47 4.08 -13.70 0.62
C LEU A 47 4.07 -15.22 0.40
N ALA A 48 4.11 -15.98 1.49
CA ALA A 48 3.93 -17.43 1.47
C ALA A 48 2.45 -17.80 1.28
N THR A 49 2.16 -18.76 0.38
CA THR A 49 0.79 -19.21 0.12
C THR A 49 0.41 -20.54 0.75
N ASP A 50 1.42 -21.27 1.24
CA ASP A 50 1.36 -22.61 1.82
C ASP A 50 2.54 -22.82 2.80
N ASP A 51 2.48 -23.92 3.54
CA ASP A 51 3.44 -24.27 4.60
C ASP A 51 4.86 -24.53 4.07
N GLU A 52 4.97 -25.01 2.83
CA GLU A 52 6.26 -25.29 2.20
C GLU A 52 6.99 -23.97 1.91
N LEU A 53 6.32 -23.02 1.25
CA LEU A 53 6.87 -21.69 1.01
C LEU A 53 7.14 -20.92 2.29
N MET A 54 6.29 -21.06 3.31
CA MET A 54 6.52 -20.44 4.62
C MET A 54 7.84 -20.90 5.22
N SER A 55 8.11 -22.21 5.21
CA SER A 55 9.36 -22.77 5.75
C SER A 55 10.59 -22.32 4.93
N GLN A 56 10.45 -22.25 3.61
CA GLN A 56 11.51 -21.79 2.71
C GLN A 56 11.84 -20.30 2.93
N ILE A 57 10.82 -19.45 3.02
CA ILE A 57 11.00 -18.00 3.23
C ILE A 57 11.52 -17.72 4.64
N ALA A 58 11.03 -18.43 5.66
CA ALA A 58 11.54 -18.29 7.04
C ALA A 58 13.03 -18.65 7.16
N SER A 59 13.52 -19.56 6.31
CA SER A 59 14.93 -19.94 6.24
C SER A 59 15.78 -19.02 5.35
N SER A 60 15.15 -18.05 4.67
CA SER A 60 15.82 -17.11 3.76
C SER A 60 16.31 -15.84 4.51
N GLU A 61 17.06 -14.98 3.82
CA GLU A 61 17.52 -13.70 4.36
C GLU A 61 16.47 -12.56 4.23
N ILE A 62 15.25 -12.87 3.77
CA ILE A 62 14.21 -11.86 3.52
C ILE A 62 13.61 -11.37 4.84
N ALA A 63 13.93 -10.14 5.21
CA ALA A 63 13.54 -9.54 6.49
C ALA A 63 12.04 -9.24 6.62
N LEU A 64 11.37 -8.99 5.50
CA LEU A 64 9.95 -8.62 5.45
C LEU A 64 9.19 -9.68 4.65
N TRP A 65 8.43 -10.52 5.33
CA TRP A 65 7.60 -11.52 4.68
C TRP A 65 6.33 -11.77 5.47
N GLY A 66 5.34 -12.35 4.82
CA GLY A 66 4.06 -12.69 5.44
C GLY A 66 3.49 -13.98 4.91
N VAL A 67 2.39 -14.41 5.52
CA VAL A 67 1.71 -15.66 5.21
C VAL A 67 0.27 -15.38 4.82
N ARG A 68 -0.21 -16.10 3.80
CA ARG A 68 -1.63 -16.15 3.48
C ARG A 68 -2.34 -17.13 4.41
N VAL A 69 -3.34 -16.65 5.14
CA VAL A 69 -4.13 -17.47 6.07
C VAL A 69 -5.61 -17.32 5.73
N ASP A 70 -6.18 -18.32 5.04
CA ASP A 70 -7.57 -18.34 4.60
C ASP A 70 -8.26 -19.63 5.10
N PRO A 71 -9.25 -19.57 6.02
CA PRO A 71 -9.71 -18.38 6.75
C PRO A 71 -8.74 -17.93 7.84
N LEU A 72 -8.78 -16.65 8.21
CA LEU A 72 -7.99 -16.11 9.32
C LEU A 72 -8.45 -16.71 10.67
N THR A 73 -7.53 -17.40 11.36
CA THR A 73 -7.78 -18.00 12.69
C THR A 73 -6.66 -17.63 13.66
N ALA A 74 -6.95 -17.64 14.97
CA ALA A 74 -5.94 -17.35 16.00
C ALA A 74 -4.76 -18.32 15.94
N ASP A 75 -5.02 -19.61 15.71
CA ASP A 75 -3.98 -20.63 15.55
C ASP A 75 -3.09 -20.35 14.32
N GLY A 76 -3.70 -19.91 13.20
CA GLY A 76 -2.95 -19.55 11.99
C GLY A 76 -2.06 -18.32 12.19
N VAL A 77 -2.56 -17.31 12.91
CA VAL A 77 -1.79 -16.11 13.27
C VAL A 77 -0.65 -16.45 14.23
N ALA A 78 -0.92 -17.24 15.27
CA ALA A 78 0.10 -17.70 16.21
C ALA A 78 1.21 -18.49 15.50
N ARG A 79 0.85 -19.41 14.60
CA ARG A 79 1.81 -20.15 13.79
C ARG A 79 2.65 -19.23 12.91
N ALA A 80 2.03 -18.30 12.19
CA ALA A 80 2.76 -17.35 11.35
C ALA A 80 3.77 -16.53 12.17
N LYS A 81 3.39 -16.13 13.39
CA LYS A 81 4.24 -15.40 14.33
C LYS A 81 5.42 -16.25 14.84
N GLU A 82 5.17 -17.51 15.20
CA GLU A 82 6.19 -18.45 15.65
C GLU A 82 7.27 -18.68 14.59
N GLU A 83 6.88 -18.72 13.31
CA GLU A 83 7.80 -18.82 12.18
C GLU A 83 8.54 -17.49 11.88
N GLY A 84 8.12 -16.38 12.51
CA GLY A 84 8.75 -15.07 12.35
C GLY A 84 8.17 -14.21 11.23
N ALA A 85 6.96 -14.50 10.75
CA ALA A 85 6.27 -13.66 9.79
C ALA A 85 6.10 -12.24 10.32
N SER A 86 6.11 -11.26 9.42
CA SER A 86 5.93 -9.84 9.75
C SER A 86 4.50 -9.37 9.53
N PHE A 87 3.73 -10.09 8.72
CA PHE A 87 2.33 -9.77 8.44
C PHE A 87 1.55 -11.03 8.04
N VAL A 88 0.22 -10.94 8.11
CA VAL A 88 -0.70 -11.97 7.64
C VAL A 88 -1.66 -11.40 6.60
N ALA A 89 -1.83 -12.09 5.49
CA ALA A 89 -2.76 -11.73 4.43
C ALA A 89 -3.97 -12.67 4.43
N PHE A 90 -5.19 -12.13 4.42
CA PHE A 90 -6.41 -12.93 4.54
C PHE A 90 -7.61 -12.29 3.84
N THR A 91 -8.63 -13.08 3.51
CA THR A 91 -9.94 -12.58 3.08
C THR A 91 -10.89 -12.36 4.26
N ILE A 92 -11.74 -11.34 4.19
CA ILE A 92 -12.75 -11.05 5.25
C ILE A 92 -13.71 -12.23 5.44
N ASP A 93 -14.07 -12.90 4.34
CA ASP A 93 -14.96 -14.05 4.38
C ASP A 93 -14.37 -15.20 5.20
N GLY A 94 -15.06 -15.55 6.29
CA GLY A 94 -14.67 -16.61 7.21
C GLY A 94 -13.59 -16.22 8.23
N ALA A 95 -13.06 -14.98 8.18
CA ALA A 95 -12.10 -14.51 9.16
C ALA A 95 -12.71 -14.45 10.57
N ARG A 96 -12.00 -14.98 11.56
CA ARG A 96 -12.45 -14.94 12.96
C ARG A 96 -11.92 -13.68 13.64
N ALA A 97 -12.81 -12.98 14.37
CA ALA A 97 -12.47 -11.73 15.05
C ALA A 97 -11.41 -11.89 16.16
N ASP A 98 -11.35 -13.05 16.80
CA ASP A 98 -10.33 -13.36 17.82
C ASP A 98 -8.90 -13.40 17.25
N ALA A 99 -8.76 -13.69 15.95
CA ALA A 99 -7.47 -13.68 15.26
C ALA A 99 -6.90 -12.27 15.01
N LEU A 100 -7.74 -11.22 15.08
CA LEU A 100 -7.35 -9.81 14.91
C LEU A 100 -6.88 -9.14 16.20
N LEU A 101 -6.87 -9.88 17.32
CA LEU A 101 -6.44 -9.36 18.62
C LEU A 101 -4.91 -9.32 18.79
N ASP A 102 -4.15 -9.96 17.91
CA ASP A 102 -2.68 -9.94 17.96
C ASP A 102 -2.14 -8.66 17.30
N GLU A 103 -1.71 -7.70 18.12
CA GLU A 103 -1.21 -6.40 17.66
C GLU A 103 0.26 -6.41 17.19
N ASP A 104 0.96 -7.56 17.30
CA ASP A 104 2.36 -7.67 16.92
C ASP A 104 2.56 -7.92 15.41
N LEU A 105 1.51 -8.34 14.71
CA LEU A 105 1.50 -8.59 13.28
C LEU A 105 0.74 -7.51 12.52
N ASP A 106 1.26 -7.16 11.34
CA ASP A 106 0.49 -6.36 10.39
C ASP A 106 -0.55 -7.22 9.66
N TYR A 107 -1.68 -6.61 9.34
CA TYR A 107 -2.77 -7.27 8.63
C TYR A 107 -2.93 -6.72 7.21
N VAL A 108 -2.92 -7.63 6.23
CA VAL A 108 -3.21 -7.34 4.82
C VAL A 108 -4.57 -7.92 4.47
N VAL A 109 -5.52 -7.05 4.15
CA VAL A 109 -6.87 -7.49 3.79
C VAL A 109 -6.95 -7.68 2.28
N ARG A 110 -7.20 -8.92 1.87
CA ARG A 110 -7.31 -9.32 0.47
C ARG A 110 -8.77 -9.25 0.04
N LEU A 111 -9.03 -8.46 -0.99
CA LEU A 111 -10.35 -8.37 -1.60
C LEU A 111 -10.51 -9.43 -2.68
N THR A 112 -11.69 -10.03 -2.74
CA THR A 112 -12.09 -10.93 -3.83
C THR A 112 -12.58 -10.14 -5.03
N GLU A 113 -13.15 -8.95 -4.80
CA GLU A 113 -13.64 -8.02 -5.81
C GLU A 113 -13.11 -6.61 -5.54
N LEU A 114 -12.82 -5.86 -6.60
CA LEU A 114 -12.36 -4.48 -6.49
C LEU A 114 -13.46 -3.53 -5.97
N ARG A 115 -14.72 -3.86 -6.26
CA ARG A 115 -15.87 -3.03 -5.91
C ARG A 115 -16.41 -3.44 -4.54
N LEU A 116 -16.14 -2.59 -3.55
CA LEU A 116 -16.78 -2.64 -2.24
C LEU A 116 -17.89 -1.60 -2.12
N GLU A 117 -18.95 -1.98 -1.40
CA GLU A 117 -19.93 -1.03 -0.91
C GLU A 117 -19.26 -0.02 0.02
N GLU A 118 -19.80 1.21 0.03
CA GLU A 118 -19.16 2.33 0.73
C GLU A 118 -19.13 2.12 2.24
N SER A 119 -20.18 1.52 2.81
CA SER A 119 -20.24 1.15 4.22
C SER A 119 -19.12 0.17 4.58
N ASP A 120 -18.87 -0.81 3.72
CA ASP A 120 -17.96 -1.91 4.00
C ASP A 120 -16.51 -1.44 3.86
N ALA A 121 -16.23 -0.61 2.85
CA ALA A 121 -14.91 0.02 2.72
C ALA A 121 -14.57 0.92 3.92
N ARG A 122 -15.56 1.65 4.46
CA ARG A 122 -15.36 2.45 5.68
C ARG A 122 -15.25 1.60 6.94
N ALA A 123 -16.02 0.51 7.04
CA ALA A 123 -15.90 -0.45 8.14
C ALA A 123 -14.51 -1.09 8.13
N LEU A 124 -13.98 -1.42 6.95
CA LEU A 124 -12.62 -1.93 6.78
C LEU A 124 -11.56 -0.94 7.30
N ALA A 125 -11.76 0.36 7.11
CA ALA A 125 -10.86 1.38 7.66
C ALA A 125 -10.72 1.28 9.20
N SER A 126 -11.76 0.82 9.91
CA SER A 126 -11.73 0.65 11.36
C SER A 126 -10.77 -0.45 11.83
N LEU A 127 -10.50 -1.43 10.96
CA LEU A 127 -9.51 -2.49 11.19
C LEU A 127 -8.07 -2.01 11.02
N ARG A 128 -7.87 -0.82 10.45
CA ARG A 128 -6.55 -0.21 10.18
C ARG A 128 -5.57 -1.19 9.53
N PRO A 129 -5.94 -1.84 8.41
CA PRO A 129 -5.04 -2.75 7.74
C PRO A 129 -3.76 -2.02 7.31
N ALA A 130 -2.62 -2.72 7.38
CA ALA A 130 -1.36 -2.21 6.85
C ALA A 130 -1.43 -2.01 5.33
N GLU A 131 -2.21 -2.85 4.66
CA GLU A 131 -2.46 -2.83 3.22
C GLU A 131 -3.83 -3.44 2.91
N VAL A 132 -4.50 -2.92 1.87
CA VAL A 132 -5.63 -3.57 1.21
C VAL A 132 -5.18 -4.06 -0.16
N ALA A 133 -5.09 -5.37 -0.33
CA ALA A 133 -4.70 -6.00 -1.58
C ALA A 133 -5.92 -6.16 -2.49
N ALA A 134 -5.93 -5.42 -3.60
CA ALA A 134 -7.05 -5.34 -4.52
C ALA A 134 -6.79 -6.16 -5.81
N PRO A 135 -7.78 -6.92 -6.30
CA PRO A 135 -7.67 -7.61 -7.58
C PRO A 135 -7.75 -6.60 -8.72
N VAL A 136 -6.84 -6.71 -9.69
CA VAL A 136 -6.79 -5.84 -10.87
C VAL A 136 -6.52 -6.68 -12.10
N GLU A 137 -7.26 -6.40 -13.16
CA GLU A 137 -7.01 -6.94 -14.49
C GLU A 137 -6.14 -5.96 -15.30
N PHE A 138 -5.31 -6.51 -16.19
CA PHE A 138 -4.40 -5.77 -17.05
C PHE A 138 -4.76 -5.98 -18.52
N PRO A 139 -4.60 -4.98 -19.40
CA PRO A 139 -4.17 -3.59 -19.10
C PRO A 139 -5.20 -2.82 -18.26
N VAL A 140 -4.75 -1.80 -17.52
CA VAL A 140 -5.59 -1.16 -16.51
C VAL A 140 -6.56 -0.19 -17.18
N SER A 141 -7.86 -0.36 -16.93
CA SER A 141 -8.89 0.54 -17.45
C SER A 141 -9.01 1.82 -16.61
N VAL A 142 -9.57 2.89 -17.20
CA VAL A 142 -9.90 4.12 -16.46
C VAL A 142 -10.90 3.84 -15.32
N GLU A 143 -11.83 2.91 -15.53
CA GLU A 143 -12.76 2.48 -14.49
C GLU A 143 -12.02 1.87 -13.30
N THR A 144 -11.07 0.97 -13.56
CA THR A 144 -10.21 0.35 -12.53
C THR A 144 -9.46 1.41 -11.73
N ILE A 145 -8.89 2.43 -12.40
CA ILE A 145 -8.19 3.54 -11.75
C ILE A 145 -9.14 4.35 -10.84
N LEU A 146 -10.35 4.63 -11.29
CA LEU A 146 -11.36 5.34 -10.49
C LEU A 146 -11.78 4.52 -9.26
N GLN A 147 -11.93 3.20 -9.43
CA GLN A 147 -12.29 2.29 -8.35
C GLN A 147 -11.15 2.17 -7.32
N LEU A 148 -9.89 2.02 -7.74
CA LEU A 148 -8.72 2.00 -6.85
C LEU A 148 -8.60 3.29 -6.05
N ARG A 149 -8.80 4.45 -6.69
CA ARG A 149 -8.76 5.74 -6.01
C ARG A 149 -9.89 5.89 -5.00
N ARG A 150 -11.11 5.47 -5.36
CA ARG A 150 -12.26 5.44 -4.43
C ARG A 150 -11.95 4.53 -3.24
N LEU A 151 -11.43 3.33 -3.48
CA LEU A 151 -11.06 2.38 -2.43
C LEU A 151 -10.03 2.99 -1.47
N ALA A 152 -8.93 3.55 -1.99
CA ALA A 152 -7.90 4.21 -1.20
C ALA A 152 -8.45 5.34 -0.31
N LEU A 153 -9.40 6.13 -0.82
CA LEU A 153 -10.04 7.21 -0.07
C LEU A 153 -10.96 6.70 1.05
N LEU A 154 -11.68 5.60 0.80
CA LEU A 154 -12.66 5.07 1.76
C LEU A 154 -12.01 4.22 2.86
N THR A 155 -10.98 3.44 2.53
CA THR A 155 -10.28 2.58 3.50
C THR A 155 -9.22 3.35 4.28
N ALA A 156 -8.76 4.49 3.76
CA ALA A 156 -7.62 5.25 4.28
C ALA A 156 -6.34 4.40 4.47
N ALA A 157 -6.28 3.24 3.79
CA ALA A 157 -5.18 2.29 3.84
C ALA A 157 -4.39 2.30 2.53
N PRO A 158 -3.10 1.95 2.55
CA PRO A 158 -2.33 1.70 1.34
C PRO A 158 -2.99 0.61 0.49
N ILE A 159 -3.02 0.79 -0.83
CA ILE A 159 -3.52 -0.23 -1.75
C ILE A 159 -2.35 -1.01 -2.33
N GLY A 160 -2.47 -2.33 -2.34
CA GLY A 160 -1.57 -3.24 -3.03
C GLY A 160 -2.24 -3.92 -4.21
N VAL A 161 -1.47 -4.18 -5.26
CA VAL A 161 -1.94 -4.82 -6.49
C VAL A 161 -0.95 -5.89 -6.93
N ARG A 162 -1.46 -7.06 -7.32
CA ARG A 162 -0.66 -8.06 -8.04
C ARG A 162 -0.63 -7.70 -9.53
N CYS A 163 0.55 -7.66 -10.14
CA CYS A 163 0.71 -7.38 -11.57
C CYS A 163 1.43 -8.52 -12.30
N PRO A 164 1.26 -8.63 -13.62
CA PRO A 164 2.12 -9.47 -14.44
C PRO A 164 3.51 -8.84 -14.58
N SER A 165 4.52 -9.63 -14.95
CA SER A 165 5.90 -9.15 -15.12
C SER A 165 6.08 -8.21 -16.31
N ASP A 166 5.22 -8.32 -17.32
CA ASP A 166 5.21 -7.50 -18.54
C ASP A 166 4.26 -6.28 -18.48
N VAL A 167 3.76 -5.92 -17.29
CA VAL A 167 2.93 -4.71 -17.07
C VAL A 167 3.57 -3.49 -17.73
N SER A 168 2.81 -2.60 -18.36
CA SER A 168 3.36 -1.44 -19.06
C SER A 168 3.77 -0.29 -18.12
N ASP A 169 4.70 0.58 -18.54
CA ASP A 169 5.08 1.77 -17.73
C ASP A 169 3.90 2.72 -17.53
N GLY A 170 3.01 2.82 -18.53
CA GLY A 170 1.78 3.61 -18.45
C GLY A 170 0.82 3.08 -17.38
N ASP A 171 0.65 1.75 -17.30
CA ASP A 171 -0.15 1.11 -16.25
C ASP A 171 0.48 1.31 -14.87
N LEU A 172 1.80 1.12 -14.74
CA LEU A 172 2.52 1.36 -13.48
C LEU A 172 2.37 2.81 -13.00
N GLN A 173 2.49 3.77 -13.91
CA GLN A 173 2.26 5.18 -13.60
C GLN A 173 0.81 5.42 -13.17
N ALA A 174 -0.17 4.86 -13.88
CA ALA A 174 -1.58 5.02 -13.55
C ALA A 174 -1.92 4.43 -12.17
N LEU A 175 -1.41 3.23 -11.86
CA LEU A 175 -1.56 2.59 -10.55
C LEU A 175 -0.98 3.46 -9.43
N ARG A 176 0.27 3.92 -9.58
CA ARG A 176 0.91 4.80 -8.59
C ARG A 176 0.10 6.07 -8.35
N ASP A 177 -0.37 6.71 -9.43
CA ASP A 177 -1.11 7.96 -9.35
C ASP A 177 -2.51 7.77 -8.74
N SER A 178 -3.08 6.56 -8.86
CA SER A 178 -4.35 6.16 -8.23
C SER A 178 -4.26 5.93 -6.72
N GLY A 179 -3.04 5.82 -6.17
CA GLY A 179 -2.80 5.59 -4.74
C GLY A 179 -2.31 4.19 -4.39
N VAL A 180 -2.00 3.36 -5.38
CA VAL A 180 -1.29 2.09 -5.16
C VAL A 180 0.09 2.38 -4.59
N ALA A 181 0.41 1.68 -3.51
CA ALA A 181 1.67 1.82 -2.79
C ALA A 181 2.50 0.52 -2.80
N VAL A 182 1.86 -0.60 -3.12
CA VAL A 182 2.48 -1.93 -3.14
C VAL A 182 2.18 -2.62 -4.46
N VAL A 183 3.20 -3.21 -5.07
CA VAL A 183 3.07 -4.03 -6.28
C VAL A 183 3.72 -5.38 -6.02
N ALA A 184 3.03 -6.46 -6.36
CA ALA A 184 3.56 -7.82 -6.20
C ALA A 184 3.53 -8.59 -7.53
N LEU A 185 4.59 -9.33 -7.81
CA LEU A 185 4.59 -10.31 -8.90
C LEU A 185 3.98 -11.65 -8.44
N GLY A 186 3.55 -12.47 -9.41
CA GLY A 186 3.00 -13.80 -9.16
C GLY A 186 4.03 -14.86 -8.73
N PRO A 187 3.57 -16.09 -8.44
CA PRO A 187 4.43 -17.19 -7.97
C PRO A 187 5.42 -17.71 -9.00
N GLU A 188 5.22 -17.38 -10.28
CA GLU A 188 6.11 -17.80 -11.37
C GLU A 188 7.20 -16.75 -11.66
N ALA A 189 7.27 -15.68 -10.87
CA ALA A 189 8.17 -14.58 -11.10
C ALA A 189 9.62 -14.94 -10.79
N THR A 190 10.52 -14.45 -11.64
CA THR A 190 11.97 -14.59 -11.49
C THR A 190 12.60 -13.36 -10.84
N ALA A 191 13.81 -13.51 -10.31
CA ALA A 191 14.58 -12.40 -9.74
C ALA A 191 14.90 -11.31 -10.80
N ASP A 192 15.09 -11.71 -12.06
CA ASP A 192 15.34 -10.79 -13.17
C ASP A 192 14.08 -9.95 -13.48
N GLU A 193 12.89 -10.55 -13.51
CA GLU A 193 11.63 -9.82 -13.69
C GLU A 193 11.36 -8.85 -12.53
N LEU A 194 11.65 -9.28 -11.30
CA LEU A 194 11.48 -8.45 -10.11
C LEU A 194 12.44 -7.26 -10.09
N SER A 195 13.71 -7.48 -10.43
CA SER A 195 14.71 -6.42 -10.52
C SER A 195 14.37 -5.43 -11.64
N SER A 196 13.94 -5.92 -12.80
CA SER A 196 13.45 -5.09 -13.90
C SER A 196 12.23 -4.25 -13.49
N LEU A 197 11.26 -4.84 -12.79
CA LEU A 197 10.10 -4.10 -12.27
C LEU A 197 10.52 -2.99 -11.29
N LYS A 198 11.47 -3.27 -10.39
CA LYS A 198 12.00 -2.28 -9.44
C LYS A 198 12.67 -1.11 -10.15
N GLU A 199 13.50 -1.40 -11.15
CA GLU A 199 14.16 -0.37 -11.97
C GLU A 199 13.13 0.50 -12.71
N ARG A 200 12.16 -0.13 -13.36
CA ARG A 200 11.08 0.58 -14.07
C ARG A 200 10.26 1.49 -13.14
N ILE A 201 9.95 1.04 -11.93
CA ILE A 201 9.24 1.86 -10.93
C ILE A 201 10.11 3.02 -10.42
N ALA A 202 11.42 2.85 -10.32
CA ALA A 202 12.36 3.90 -9.93
C ALA A 202 12.54 4.96 -11.03
N ASP A 203 12.40 4.56 -12.31
CA ASP A 203 12.51 5.43 -13.48
C ASP A 203 11.21 6.14 -13.87
N LEU A 204 10.09 5.81 -13.21
CA LEU A 204 8.83 6.51 -13.44
C LEU A 204 8.98 8.02 -13.19
N PRO A 205 8.32 8.87 -14.00
CA PRO A 205 8.38 10.33 -13.84
C PRO A 205 7.92 10.73 -12.43
N GLU A 206 8.46 11.81 -11.88
CA GLU A 206 8.05 12.30 -10.55
C GLU A 206 6.51 12.43 -10.47
N ARG A 207 5.94 12.03 -9.32
CA ARG A 207 4.50 12.14 -9.13
C ARG A 207 4.13 13.62 -9.10
N ASN A 208 3.26 14.04 -10.02
CA ASN A 208 2.69 15.38 -9.99
C ASN A 208 1.85 15.55 -8.72
N THR A 209 2.42 16.15 -7.68
CA THR A 209 1.68 16.64 -6.53
C THR A 209 0.85 17.82 -6.99
N ARG A 210 -0.39 17.56 -7.40
CA ARG A 210 -1.41 18.58 -7.76
C ARG A 210 -1.73 19.59 -6.64
N GLY A 211 -1.00 19.58 -5.51
CA GLY A 211 -1.16 20.50 -4.39
C GLY A 211 -0.26 21.74 -4.41
N ASP A 212 0.69 21.86 -5.34
CA ASP A 212 1.63 23.00 -5.33
C ASP A 212 1.44 24.01 -6.49
N SER A 213 0.65 23.65 -7.51
CA SER A 213 0.39 24.52 -8.67
C SER A 213 -0.97 25.22 -8.64
N ASP A 214 -1.82 24.92 -7.66
CA ASP A 214 -3.13 25.57 -7.47
C ASP A 214 -3.09 26.45 -6.22
N THR A 215 -2.01 27.23 -6.11
CA THR A 215 -1.99 28.49 -5.35
C THR A 215 -2.97 29.45 -6.02
N GLN A 216 -4.26 29.14 -5.96
CA GLN A 216 -5.26 30.17 -6.10
C GLN A 216 -4.99 31.15 -4.95
N PRO A 217 -4.68 32.42 -5.23
CA PRO A 217 -4.54 33.40 -4.17
C PRO A 217 -5.86 33.43 -3.42
N LEU A 218 -5.82 32.98 -2.16
CA LEU A 218 -6.92 33.16 -1.22
C LEU A 218 -7.09 34.66 -1.04
N ILE A 219 -8.02 35.26 -1.78
CA ILE A 219 -8.40 36.66 -1.57
C ILE A 219 -8.94 36.73 -0.14
N PRO A 220 -8.33 37.54 0.75
CA PRO A 220 -8.84 37.72 2.09
C PRO A 220 -10.25 38.29 1.98
N THR A 221 -11.26 37.50 2.36
CA THR A 221 -12.57 38.07 2.62
C THR A 221 -12.46 38.82 3.95
N LEU A 222 -12.30 40.14 3.86
CA LEU A 222 -12.48 41.04 4.99
C LEU A 222 -13.87 40.77 5.56
N ARG A 223 -13.93 40.05 6.69
CA ARG A 223 -15.08 40.13 7.60
C ARG A 223 -15.20 41.58 8.00
N ALA A 224 -16.16 42.30 7.42
CA ALA A 224 -16.63 43.56 7.95
C ALA A 224 -17.29 43.25 9.31
N GLY A 225 -16.48 43.33 10.36
CA GLY A 225 -16.91 43.16 11.74
C GLY A 225 -16.48 44.35 12.57
N GLY A 226 -17.46 45.16 12.95
CA GLY A 226 -17.40 46.09 14.08
C GLY A 226 -17.05 47.53 13.70
N GLU A 227 -17.99 48.46 13.86
CA GLU A 227 -18.17 49.23 15.10
C GLU A 227 -19.11 50.42 14.85
N GLY A 228 -20.07 50.58 15.75
CA GLY A 228 -21.04 51.66 15.73
C GLY A 228 -21.94 51.59 16.96
N ALA A 229 -21.32 51.49 18.13
CA ALA A 229 -21.98 51.83 19.38
C ALA A 229 -21.84 53.34 19.58
N THR A 230 -22.95 54.06 19.59
CA THR A 230 -23.13 55.28 20.39
C THR A 230 -24.58 55.38 20.81
N ASP A 231 -24.79 55.44 22.12
CA ASP A 231 -26.00 55.80 22.84
C ASP A 231 -26.66 57.08 22.30
N ASP A 232 -28.00 57.17 22.33
CA ASP A 232 -28.75 58.14 23.14
C ASP A 232 -30.26 58.18 22.79
N GLU A 233 -31.06 58.34 23.85
CA GLU A 233 -32.53 58.62 24.00
C GLU A 233 -33.56 57.48 23.87
#